data_AF-A0A642C641-F1
#
_entry.id   AF-A0A642C641-F1
#
_cell.length_a   1.000
_cell.length_b   1.000
_cell.length_c   1.000
_cell.angle_alpha   90.00
_cell.angle_beta   90.00
_cell.angle_gamma   90.00
#
_symmetry.space_group_name_H-M   'P 1'
#
loop_
_entity.id
_entity.type
_entity.pdbx_description
1 polymer ?
#
loop_
_entity_poly.entity_id
_entity_poly.type
_entity_poly.pdbx_seq_one_letter_code
_entity_poly.pdbx_strand_id
1 'polypeptide(L)'
;IKDVSMWFDYLELLDHYHKDLHNAHYVCPKNLKKAHDLYVARKKRDDEKERKAKDMQRLLKLKKAAEKYIKEKSIFFDLKLSDGKIVVVPLKSLEEFQQEGEIMHHCVFTNEYYKKKDTLILSARIGKKHVETVEVNLKTLSIVQSRGVCNQNTEYHERIIGLVTKNMNLIRQKLTA
;
A
#
# COMPACT_ATOMS: atom_id res chain seq x y z
N ILE A 1 17.57 -30.10 35.92
CA ILE A 1 16.94 -29.75 34.61
C ILE A 1 17.63 -30.60 33.56
N LYS A 2 16.90 -31.36 32.74
CA LYS A 2 17.51 -32.27 31.73
C LYS A 2 17.66 -31.62 30.35
N ASP A 3 16.88 -30.58 30.08
CA ASP A 3 16.90 -29.81 28.85
C ASP A 3 17.02 -28.33 29.22
N VAL A 4 18.24 -27.81 29.10
CA VAL A 4 18.59 -26.43 29.48
C VAL A 4 18.03 -25.43 28.46
N SER A 5 17.98 -25.80 27.18
CA SER A 5 17.45 -24.96 26.11
C SER A 5 15.96 -24.70 26.31
N MET A 6 15.17 -25.75 26.53
CA MET A 6 13.72 -25.64 26.78
C MET A 6 13.42 -24.83 28.04
N TRP A 7 14.32 -24.86 29.03
CA TRP A 7 14.16 -24.06 30.24
C TRP A 7 14.39 -22.57 29.98
N PHE A 8 15.40 -22.20 29.18
CA PHE A 8 15.59 -20.81 28.75
C PHE A 8 14.41 -20.30 27.91
N ASP A 9 13.94 -21.09 26.93
CA ASP A 9 12.75 -20.74 26.14
C ASP A 9 11.51 -20.53 27.02
N TYR A 10 11.37 -21.35 28.06
CA TYR A 10 10.30 -21.21 29.04
C TYR A 10 10.43 -19.94 29.88
N LEU A 11 11.64 -19.54 30.29
CA LEU A 11 11.87 -18.27 31.00
C LEU A 11 11.52 -17.05 30.14
N GLU A 12 11.88 -17.06 28.86
CA GLU A 12 11.50 -16.00 27.92
C GLU A 12 9.98 -15.88 27.78
N LEU A 13 9.27 -17.01 27.76
CA LEU A 13 7.81 -17.02 27.77
C LEU A 13 7.25 -16.45 29.07
N LEU A 14 7.82 -16.79 30.22
CA LEU A 14 7.40 -16.24 31.51
C LEU A 14 7.62 -14.72 31.57
N ASP A 15 8.76 -14.23 31.10
CA ASP A 15 9.07 -12.80 31.02
C ASP A 15 8.09 -12.05 30.11
N HIS A 16 7.82 -12.60 28.92
CA HIS A 16 6.82 -12.06 27.98
C HIS A 16 5.42 -11.93 28.61
N TYR A 17 5.06 -12.85 29.51
CA TYR A 17 3.80 -12.81 30.26
C TYR A 17 3.91 -12.13 31.64
N HIS A 18 5.01 -11.41 31.88
CA HIS A 18 5.30 -10.67 33.10
C HIS A 18 5.15 -11.52 34.37
N LYS A 19 5.62 -12.77 34.31
CA LYS A 19 5.68 -13.66 35.46
C LYS A 19 6.97 -13.42 36.24
N ASP A 20 6.88 -13.62 37.55
CA ASP A 20 8.02 -13.40 38.44
C ASP A 20 9.08 -14.49 38.25
N LEU A 21 10.21 -14.10 37.66
CA LEU A 21 11.37 -14.95 37.42
C LEU A 21 12.24 -15.18 38.67
N HIS A 22 11.92 -14.56 39.80
CA HIS A 22 12.58 -14.84 41.09
C HIS A 22 11.78 -15.82 41.94
N ASN A 23 10.56 -16.15 41.52
CA ASN A 23 9.69 -17.05 42.25
C ASN A 23 9.84 -18.50 41.74
N ALA A 24 10.31 -19.38 42.63
CA ALA A 24 10.49 -20.80 42.37
C ALA A 24 9.22 -21.51 41.89
N HIS A 25 8.02 -21.01 42.25
CA HIS A 25 6.76 -21.55 41.75
C HIS A 25 6.65 -21.47 40.22
N TYR A 26 7.15 -20.38 39.62
CA TYR A 26 7.11 -20.18 38.17
C TYR A 26 8.35 -20.77 37.49
N VAL A 27 9.54 -20.53 38.04
CA VAL A 27 10.82 -20.91 37.40
C VAL A 27 11.10 -22.42 37.44
N CYS A 28 10.57 -23.12 38.45
CA CYS A 28 10.80 -24.55 38.67
C CYS A 28 9.49 -25.36 38.61
N PRO A 29 8.84 -25.47 37.43
CA PRO A 29 7.60 -26.24 37.30
C PRO A 29 7.86 -27.73 37.51
N LYS A 30 6.88 -28.43 38.13
CA LYS A 30 6.93 -29.89 38.33
C LYS A 30 7.10 -30.67 37.01
N ASN A 31 6.57 -30.15 35.90
CA ASN A 31 6.77 -30.68 34.56
C ASN A 31 7.07 -29.53 33.59
N LEU A 32 8.35 -29.33 33.30
CA LEU A 32 8.85 -28.25 32.43
C LEU A 32 8.22 -28.30 31.04
N LYS A 33 8.20 -29.48 30.39
CA LYS A 33 7.64 -29.63 29.04
C LYS A 33 6.17 -29.23 28.97
N LYS A 34 5.36 -29.70 29.93
CA LYS A 34 3.93 -29.34 29.98
C LYS A 34 3.72 -27.85 30.22
N ALA A 35 4.53 -27.22 31.09
CA ALA A 35 4.45 -25.79 31.35
C ALA A 35 4.88 -24.98 30.12
N HIS A 36 6.02 -25.32 29.51
CA HIS A 36 6.51 -24.75 28.27
C HIS A 36 5.45 -24.82 27.16
N ASP A 37 4.92 -26.01 26.86
CA ASP A 37 3.95 -26.22 25.79
C ASP A 37 2.65 -25.43 26.00
N LEU A 38 2.22 -25.27 27.26
CA LEU A 38 1.07 -24.44 27.61
C LEU A 38 1.30 -22.97 27.24
N TYR A 39 2.49 -22.43 27.57
CA TYR A 39 2.83 -21.03 27.29
C TYR A 39 3.12 -20.80 25.80
N VAL A 40 3.73 -21.75 25.09
CA VAL A 40 3.86 -21.70 23.63
C VAL A 40 2.49 -21.68 22.96
N ALA A 41 1.57 -22.56 23.37
CA ALA A 41 0.22 -22.59 22.83
C ALA A 41 -0.55 -21.30 23.13
N ARG A 42 -0.31 -20.69 24.30
CA ARG A 42 -0.87 -19.38 24.65
C ARG A 42 -0.32 -18.29 23.73
N LYS A 43 1.00 -18.21 23.56
CA LYS A 43 1.67 -17.21 22.72
C LYS A 43 1.18 -17.28 21.29
N LYS A 44 1.10 -18.49 20.72
CA LYS A 44 0.54 -18.70 19.37
C LYS A 44 -0.87 -18.13 19.22
N ARG A 45 -1.75 -18.33 20.19
CA ARG A 45 -3.13 -17.79 20.16
C ARG A 45 -3.14 -16.26 20.26
N ASP A 46 -2.29 -15.70 21.12
CA ASP A 46 -2.21 -14.26 21.32
C ASP A 46 -1.63 -13.56 20.08
N ASP A 47 -0.54 -14.09 19.51
CA ASP A 47 0.06 -13.63 18.25
C ASP A 47 -0.94 -13.71 17.08
N GLU A 48 -1.72 -14.78 16.99
CA GLU A 48 -2.74 -14.93 15.95
C GLU A 48 -3.86 -13.91 16.10
N LYS A 49 -4.33 -13.65 17.33
CA LYS A 49 -5.32 -12.61 17.61
C LYS A 49 -4.78 -11.22 17.26
N GLU A 50 -3.53 -10.93 17.64
CA GLU A 50 -2.91 -9.65 17.32
C GLU A 50 -2.74 -9.47 15.82
N ARG A 51 -2.30 -10.52 15.10
CA ARG A 51 -2.21 -10.50 13.63
C ARG A 51 -3.57 -10.21 12.99
N LYS A 52 -4.61 -10.95 13.39
CA LYS A 52 -5.99 -10.73 12.90
C LYS A 52 -6.49 -9.30 13.18
N ALA A 53 -6.22 -8.77 14.37
CA ALA A 53 -6.59 -7.41 14.73
C ALA A 53 -5.85 -6.36 13.88
N LYS A 54 -4.54 -6.56 13.66
CA LYS A 54 -3.73 -5.69 12.78
C LYS A 54 -4.22 -5.75 11.33
N ASP A 55 -4.52 -6.93 10.82
CA ASP A 55 -5.05 -7.12 9.46
C ASP A 55 -6.42 -6.45 9.29
N MET A 56 -7.31 -6.62 10.26
CA MET A 56 -8.61 -5.94 10.27
C MET A 56 -8.46 -4.41 10.29
N GLN A 57 -7.56 -3.90 11.13
CA GLN A 57 -7.28 -2.46 11.19
C GLN A 57 -6.69 -1.93 9.89
N ARG A 58 -5.80 -2.70 9.24
CA ARG A 58 -5.23 -2.36 7.93
C ARG A 58 -6.30 -2.31 6.85
N LEU A 59 -7.19 -3.31 6.81
CA LEU A 59 -8.30 -3.35 5.85
C LEU A 59 -9.25 -2.16 6.03
N LEU A 60 -9.60 -1.81 7.28
CA LEU A 60 -10.42 -0.65 7.58
C LEU A 60 -9.76 0.66 7.13
N LYS A 61 -8.44 0.81 7.33
CA LYS A 61 -7.68 1.98 6.86
C LYS A 61 -7.68 2.07 5.33
N LEU A 62 -7.50 0.95 4.63
CA LEU A 62 -7.55 0.90 3.16
C LEU A 62 -8.92 1.27 2.62
N LYS A 63 -10.00 0.73 3.20
CA LYS A 63 -11.38 1.09 2.82
C LYS A 63 -11.64 2.60 2.96
N LYS A 64 -11.30 3.18 4.11
CA LYS A 64 -11.43 4.63 4.34
C LYS A 64 -10.61 5.45 3.34
N ALA A 65 -9.42 4.98 2.99
CA ALA A 65 -8.58 5.66 2.00
C ALA A 65 -9.18 5.56 0.58
N ALA A 66 -9.76 4.42 0.21
CA ALA A 66 -10.43 4.24 -1.07
C ALA A 66 -11.67 5.14 -1.20
N GLU A 67 -12.53 5.15 -0.18
CA GLU A 67 -13.71 6.01 -0.14
C GLU A 67 -13.32 7.49 -0.25
N LYS A 68 -12.29 7.90 0.49
CA LYS A 68 -11.76 9.28 0.43
C LYS A 68 -11.20 9.60 -0.96
N TYR A 69 -10.42 8.70 -1.56
CA TYR A 69 -9.87 8.87 -2.89
C TYR A 69 -10.97 9.07 -3.93
N ILE A 70 -11.97 8.19 -3.93
CA ILE A 70 -13.11 8.29 -4.85
C ILE A 70 -13.84 9.62 -4.64
N LYS A 71 -14.11 10.01 -3.39
CA LYS A 71 -14.77 11.29 -3.09
C LYS A 71 -13.98 12.49 -3.59
N GLU A 72 -12.66 12.50 -3.45
CA GLU A 72 -11.80 13.61 -3.83
C GLU A 72 -11.48 13.64 -5.34
N LYS A 73 -11.49 12.48 -6.03
CA LYS A 73 -10.99 12.35 -7.40
C LYS A 73 -12.04 11.96 -8.44
N SER A 74 -13.27 11.65 -8.02
CA SER A 74 -14.37 11.27 -8.92
C SER A 74 -14.63 12.29 -10.02
N ILE A 75 -14.43 13.59 -9.73
CA ILE A 75 -14.56 14.69 -10.70
C ILE A 75 -13.67 14.53 -11.94
N PHE A 76 -12.60 13.73 -11.85
CA PHE A 76 -11.68 13.45 -12.94
C PHE A 76 -11.96 12.11 -13.63
N PHE A 77 -12.81 11.22 -13.12
CA PHE A 77 -12.90 9.83 -13.62
C PHE A 77 -13.45 9.67 -15.04
N ASP A 78 -14.10 10.71 -15.55
CA ASP A 78 -14.55 10.86 -16.93
C ASP A 78 -13.49 11.50 -17.85
N LEU A 79 -12.36 11.98 -17.30
CA LEU A 79 -11.25 12.51 -18.07
C LEU A 79 -10.64 11.40 -18.94
N LYS A 80 -10.63 11.65 -20.25
CA LYS A 80 -9.99 10.78 -21.24
C LYS A 80 -9.28 11.64 -22.26
N LEU A 81 -7.95 11.65 -22.21
CA LEU A 81 -7.13 12.36 -23.18
C LEU A 81 -6.70 11.35 -24.24
N SER A 82 -6.81 11.72 -25.52
CA SER A 82 -6.42 10.84 -26.61
C SER A 82 -5.88 11.64 -27.79
N ASP A 83 -4.88 11.10 -28.46
CA ASP A 83 -4.40 11.57 -29.76
C ASP A 83 -4.66 10.56 -30.89
N GLY A 84 -5.58 9.61 -30.64
CA GLY A 84 -5.93 8.53 -31.54
C GLY A 84 -5.12 7.24 -31.32
N LYS A 85 -3.83 7.34 -30.95
CA LYS A 85 -2.99 6.16 -30.67
C LYS A 85 -2.80 5.95 -29.16
N ILE A 86 -2.52 7.02 -28.43
CA ILE A 86 -2.28 7.00 -26.98
C ILE A 86 -3.55 7.49 -26.29
N VAL A 87 -3.95 6.77 -25.24
CA VAL A 87 -5.06 7.13 -24.35
C VAL A 87 -4.52 7.32 -22.95
N VAL A 88 -4.74 8.50 -22.37
CA VAL A 88 -4.35 8.84 -20.99
C VAL A 88 -5.62 9.01 -20.16
N VAL A 89 -5.74 8.21 -19.10
CA VAL A 89 -6.90 8.19 -18.20
C VAL A 89 -6.45 8.17 -16.74
N PRO A 90 -7.20 8.76 -15.80
CA PRO A 90 -6.89 8.67 -14.38
C PRO A 90 -7.14 7.27 -13.83
N LEU A 91 -6.35 6.90 -12.82
CA LEU A 91 -6.60 5.70 -12.04
C LEU A 91 -7.82 5.91 -11.13
N LYS A 92 -8.78 5.00 -11.16
CA LYS A 92 -10.11 5.21 -10.55
C LYS A 92 -10.27 4.56 -9.18
N SER A 93 -9.44 3.57 -8.87
CA SER A 93 -9.55 2.82 -7.62
C SER A 93 -8.18 2.34 -7.12
N LEU A 94 -8.10 1.94 -5.85
CA LEU A 94 -6.85 1.43 -5.27
C LEU A 94 -6.38 0.16 -5.96
N GLU A 95 -7.30 -0.66 -6.47
CA GLU A 95 -7.00 -1.85 -7.26
C GLU A 95 -6.30 -1.47 -8.58
N GLU A 96 -6.73 -0.38 -9.23
CA GLU A 96 -6.02 0.12 -10.43
C GLU A 96 -4.63 0.66 -10.08
N PHE A 97 -4.43 1.30 -8.92
CA PHE A 97 -3.08 1.68 -8.46
C PHE A 97 -2.19 0.46 -8.22
N GLN A 98 -2.75 -0.61 -7.63
CA GLN A 98 -2.00 -1.84 -7.40
C GLN A 98 -1.60 -2.48 -8.73
N GLN A 99 -2.54 -2.63 -9.66
CA GLN A 99 -2.29 -3.18 -11.00
C GLN A 99 -1.27 -2.34 -11.78
N GLU A 100 -1.41 -1.01 -11.76
CA GLU A 100 -0.45 -0.11 -12.41
C GLU A 100 0.96 -0.29 -11.83
N GLY A 101 1.08 -0.35 -10.49
CA GLY A 101 2.37 -0.56 -9.83
C GLY A 101 3.00 -1.93 -10.15
N GLU A 102 2.19 -2.98 -10.25
CA GLU A 102 2.62 -4.33 -10.64
C GLU A 102 3.10 -4.37 -12.10
N ILE A 103 2.32 -3.79 -13.04
CA ILE A 103 2.65 -3.77 -14.47
C ILE A 103 3.90 -2.92 -14.76
N MET A 104 3.99 -1.76 -14.10
CA MET A 104 5.03 -0.79 -14.37
C MET A 104 6.27 -1.00 -13.49
N HIS A 105 6.22 -1.93 -12.55
CA HIS A 105 7.28 -2.19 -11.57
C HIS A 105 7.72 -0.93 -10.82
N HIS A 106 6.78 -0.04 -10.48
CA HIS A 106 7.06 1.19 -9.73
C HIS A 106 6.09 1.37 -8.55
N CYS A 107 6.48 2.20 -7.60
CA CYS A 107 5.91 2.21 -6.25
C CYS A 107 4.64 3.05 -6.08
N VAL A 108 3.82 3.27 -7.11
CA VAL A 108 2.63 4.16 -7.01
C VAL A 108 1.63 3.74 -5.93
N PHE A 109 1.40 2.43 -5.75
CA PHE A 109 0.54 1.91 -4.69
C PHE A 109 1.24 1.89 -3.33
N THR A 110 2.45 1.33 -3.28
CA THR A 110 3.24 1.18 -2.04
C THR A 110 3.56 2.51 -1.37
N ASN A 111 3.79 3.57 -2.15
CA ASN A 111 4.03 4.93 -1.66
C ASN A 111 2.73 5.73 -1.44
N GLU A 112 1.58 5.05 -1.51
CA GLU A 112 0.27 5.58 -1.16
C GLU A 112 -0.11 6.88 -1.90
N TYR A 113 0.20 6.97 -3.21
CA TYR A 113 -0.08 8.16 -4.01
C TYR A 113 -1.56 8.54 -4.03
N TYR A 114 -2.46 7.56 -3.87
CA TYR A 114 -3.90 7.76 -3.68
C TYR A 114 -4.26 8.59 -2.43
N LYS A 115 -3.34 8.78 -1.46
CA LYS A 115 -3.56 9.67 -0.31
C LYS A 115 -3.17 11.12 -0.57
N LYS A 116 -2.43 11.41 -1.65
CA LYS A 116 -1.94 12.75 -1.97
C LYS A 116 -3.08 13.59 -2.57
N LYS A 117 -3.54 14.58 -1.81
CA LYS A 117 -4.65 15.47 -2.22
C LYS A 117 -4.36 16.27 -3.47
N ASP A 118 -3.16 16.80 -3.61
CA ASP A 118 -2.79 17.71 -4.70
C ASP A 118 -2.22 16.98 -5.92
N THR A 119 -2.32 15.65 -5.95
CA THR A 119 -1.77 14.82 -7.03
C THR A 119 -2.89 14.11 -7.78
N LEU A 120 -2.75 13.98 -9.10
CA LEU A 120 -3.56 13.11 -9.93
C LEU A 120 -2.64 12.15 -10.69
N ILE A 121 -2.91 10.85 -10.57
CA ILE A 121 -2.16 9.81 -11.28
C ILE A 121 -2.95 9.38 -12.51
N LEU A 122 -2.29 9.47 -13.66
CA LEU A 122 -2.82 9.07 -14.95
C LEU A 122 -2.03 7.90 -15.50
N SER A 123 -2.71 6.98 -16.17
CA SER A 123 -2.14 5.87 -16.90
C SER A 123 -2.22 6.14 -18.40
N ALA A 124 -1.08 6.22 -19.06
CA ALA A 124 -0.96 6.32 -20.51
C ALA A 124 -0.89 4.92 -21.12
N ARG A 125 -1.79 4.64 -22.05
CA ARG A 125 -2.01 3.32 -22.63
C ARG A 125 -2.06 3.38 -24.15
N ILE A 126 -1.57 2.33 -24.80
CA ILE A 126 -1.76 2.09 -26.24
C ILE A 126 -2.54 0.78 -26.38
N GLY A 127 -3.80 0.89 -26.81
CA GLY A 127 -4.73 -0.23 -26.76
C GLY A 127 -4.93 -0.73 -25.32
N LYS A 128 -4.53 -1.98 -25.05
CA LYS A 128 -4.58 -2.60 -23.71
C LYS A 128 -3.25 -2.51 -22.95
N LYS A 129 -2.17 -2.05 -23.58
CA LYS A 129 -0.83 -2.02 -23.00
C LYS A 129 -0.61 -0.71 -22.24
N HIS A 130 -0.14 -0.82 -21.00
CA HIS A 130 0.32 0.32 -20.21
C HIS A 130 1.71 0.74 -20.67
N VAL A 131 1.91 2.05 -20.83
CA VAL A 131 3.11 2.62 -21.45
C VAL A 131 3.85 3.50 -20.45
N GLU A 132 3.18 4.49 -19.87
CA GLU A 132 3.74 5.34 -18.81
C GLU A 132 2.67 5.69 -17.78
N THR A 133 3.14 5.97 -16.57
CA THR A 133 2.34 6.57 -15.51
C THR A 133 2.74 8.03 -15.36
N VAL A 134 1.76 8.92 -15.40
CA VAL A 134 1.96 10.38 -15.34
C VAL A 134 1.43 10.89 -14.00
N GLU A 135 2.26 11.64 -13.29
CA GLU A 135 1.88 12.37 -12.10
C GLU A 135 1.65 13.84 -12.45
N VAL A 136 0.44 14.33 -12.19
CA VAL A 136 0.08 15.74 -12.35
C VAL A 136 -0.14 16.37 -10.98
N ASN A 137 0.44 17.55 -10.77
CA ASN A 137 0.16 18.38 -9.60
C ASN A 137 -1.06 19.26 -9.89
N LEU A 138 -2.11 19.12 -9.09
CA LEU A 138 -3.38 19.83 -9.24
C LEU A 138 -3.32 21.29 -8.77
N LYS A 139 -2.34 21.66 -7.93
CA LYS A 139 -2.14 23.05 -7.50
C LYS A 139 -1.43 23.88 -8.57
N THR A 140 -0.31 23.35 -9.07
CA THR A 140 0.52 24.05 -10.08
C THR A 140 0.05 23.78 -11.50
N LEU A 141 -0.82 22.79 -11.71
CA LEU A 141 -1.28 22.33 -13.02
C LEU A 141 -0.09 22.00 -13.93
N SER A 142 0.85 21.24 -13.39
CA SER A 142 2.07 20.82 -14.09
C SER A 142 2.31 19.33 -13.93
N ILE A 143 3.01 18.76 -14.90
CA ILE A 143 3.47 17.37 -14.83
C ILE A 143 4.67 17.34 -13.87
N VAL A 144 4.59 16.50 -12.84
CA VAL A 144 5.69 16.28 -11.89
C VAL A 144 6.64 15.23 -12.43
N GLN A 145 6.07 14.16 -12.98
CA GLN A 145 6.83 13.07 -13.60
C GLN A 145 5.96 12.30 -14.60
N SER A 146 6.62 11.69 -15.58
CA SER A 146 6.04 10.69 -16.48
C SER A 146 7.06 9.57 -16.61
N ARG A 147 6.70 8.34 -16.26
CA ARG A 147 7.65 7.23 -16.19
C ARG A 147 7.05 5.94 -16.72
N GLY A 148 7.81 5.25 -17.56
CA GLY A 148 7.54 3.91 -18.05
C GLY A 148 7.94 2.83 -17.06
N VAL A 149 7.98 1.59 -17.55
CA VAL A 149 8.38 0.41 -16.77
C VAL A 149 9.78 0.63 -16.17
N CYS A 150 9.97 0.27 -14.90
CA CYS A 150 11.24 0.45 -14.17
C CYS A 150 11.77 1.90 -14.17
N ASN A 151 10.87 2.89 -14.18
CA ASN A 151 11.19 4.33 -14.18
C ASN A 151 11.97 4.82 -15.41
N GLN A 152 11.87 4.12 -16.55
CA GLN A 152 12.52 4.53 -17.79
C GLN A 152 11.58 5.38 -18.67
N ASN A 153 12.14 6.25 -19.49
CA ASN A 153 11.34 6.95 -20.50
C ASN A 153 11.01 5.99 -21.65
N THR A 154 9.81 6.10 -22.20
CA THR A 154 9.42 5.33 -23.39
C THR A 154 9.65 6.14 -24.67
N GLU A 155 9.58 5.48 -25.83
CA GLU A 155 9.58 6.16 -27.14
C GLU A 155 8.42 7.16 -27.30
N TYR A 156 7.39 7.07 -26.45
CA TYR A 156 6.21 7.94 -26.46
C TYR A 156 6.25 9.05 -25.40
N HIS A 157 7.32 9.14 -24.60
CA HIS A 157 7.42 10.04 -23.46
C HIS A 157 7.05 11.49 -23.78
N GLU A 158 7.75 12.10 -24.76
CA GLU A 158 7.50 13.47 -25.18
C GLU A 158 6.07 13.67 -25.72
N ARG A 159 5.54 12.66 -26.41
CA ARG A 159 4.18 12.68 -26.95
C ARG A 159 3.14 12.64 -25.83
N ILE A 160 3.37 11.84 -24.78
CA ILE A 160 2.50 11.76 -23.59
C ILE A 160 2.54 13.09 -22.82
N ILE A 161 3.74 13.64 -22.58
CA ILE A 161 3.91 14.94 -21.93
C ILE A 161 3.17 16.03 -22.71
N GLY A 162 3.37 16.09 -24.03
CA GLY A 162 2.69 17.04 -24.90
C GLY A 162 1.17 16.89 -24.88
N LEU A 163 0.66 15.65 -24.91
CA LEU A 163 -0.77 15.37 -24.85
C LEU A 163 -1.40 15.84 -23.52
N VAL A 164 -0.77 15.54 -22.39
CA VAL A 164 -1.25 15.95 -21.06
C VAL A 164 -1.16 17.46 -20.90
N THR A 165 -0.05 18.07 -21.32
CA THR A 165 0.18 19.52 -21.22
C THR A 165 -0.85 20.29 -22.04
N LYS A 166 -1.10 19.87 -23.29
CA LYS A 166 -2.10 20.49 -24.17
C LYS A 166 -3.52 20.46 -23.58
N ASN A 167 -3.83 19.44 -22.79
CA ASN A 167 -5.15 19.23 -22.19
C ASN A 167 -5.23 19.66 -20.71
N MET A 168 -4.20 20.33 -20.18
CA MET A 168 -4.16 20.75 -18.77
C MET A 168 -5.34 21.67 -18.41
N ASN A 169 -5.83 22.47 -19.36
CA ASN A 169 -7.00 23.32 -19.16
C ASN A 169 -8.28 22.52 -18.86
N LEU A 170 -8.43 21.29 -19.38
CA LEU A 170 -9.58 20.43 -19.04
C LEU A 170 -9.53 19.99 -17.57
N ILE A 171 -8.32 19.70 -17.06
CA ILE A 171 -8.11 19.36 -15.64
C ILE A 171 -8.44 20.59 -14.78
N ARG A 172 -8.01 21.79 -15.21
CA ARG A 172 -8.33 23.05 -14.53
C ARG A 172 -9.84 23.31 -14.45
N GLN A 173 -10.56 23.14 -15.55
CA GLN A 173 -12.01 23.35 -15.60
C GLN A 173 -12.75 22.43 -14.62
N LYS A 174 -12.30 21.19 -14.47
CA LYS A 174 -12.86 20.21 -13.53
C LYS A 174 -12.60 20.56 -12.06
N LEU A 175 -11.50 21.24 -11.75
CA LEU A 175 -11.22 21.72 -10.39
C LEU A 175 -12.12 22.89 -9.98
N THR A 176 -12.61 23.67 -10.95
CA THR A 176 -13.45 24.85 -10.71
C THR A 176 -14.95 24.57 -10.80
N ALA A 177 -15.33 23.36 -11.23
CA ALA A 177 -16.72 22.90 -11.36
C ALA A 177 -17.22 22.31 -10.03
#